data_AF-A0A1B7KSJ8-F1
#
_entry.id   AF-A0A1B7KSJ8-F1
#
_cell.length_a   1.000
_cell.length_b   1.000
_cell.length_c   1.000
_cell.angle_alpha   90.00
_cell.angle_beta   90.00
_cell.angle_gamma   90.00
#
_symmetry.space_group_name_H-M   'P 1'
#
loop_
_entity.id
_entity.type
_entity.pdbx_description
1 polymer ?
#
loop_
_entity_poly.entity_id
_entity_poly.type
_entity_poly.pdbx_seq_one_letter_code
_entity_poly.pdbx_strand_id
1 'polypeptide(L)'
;MNLIVEAYEVSNGTYGYPRVKAYILREYGWRINHKCIYRLMKLMNLQAKIRRKKQAYRKGSERMKVPNVLNRQFTQRVNRMRNG
;
A
#
# COMPACT_ATOMS: atom_id res chain seq x y z
N MET A 1 6.98 -5.95 28.65
CA MET A 1 6.54 -6.27 27.27
C MET A 1 6.02 -5.00 26.62
N ASN A 2 6.68 -4.49 25.57
CA ASN A 2 6.23 -3.29 24.87
C ASN A 2 5.42 -3.69 23.64
N LEU A 3 4.08 -3.60 23.72
CA LEU A 3 3.12 -4.07 22.68
C LEU A 3 3.42 -3.50 21.28
N ILE A 4 4.03 -2.31 21.22
CA ILE A 4 4.42 -1.67 19.97
C ILE A 4 5.58 -2.41 19.30
N VAL A 5 6.59 -2.82 20.09
CA VAL A 5 7.73 -3.60 19.60
C VAL A 5 7.27 -4.97 19.14
N GLU A 6 6.41 -5.62 19.93
CA GLU A 6 5.86 -6.93 19.56
C GLU A 6 5.11 -6.86 18.22
N ALA A 7 4.17 -5.92 18.07
CA ALA A 7 3.47 -5.70 16.81
C ALA A 7 4.41 -5.41 15.63
N TYR A 8 5.50 -4.68 15.91
CA TYR A 8 6.52 -4.36 14.91
C TYR A 8 7.28 -5.61 14.47
N GLU A 9 7.80 -6.41 15.40
CA GLU A 9 8.55 -7.64 15.13
C GLU A 9 7.69 -8.71 14.46
N VAL A 10 6.46 -8.94 14.92
CA VAL A 10 5.49 -9.87 14.29
C VAL A 10 5.23 -9.49 12.84
N SER A 11 5.25 -8.19 12.52
CA SER A 11 5.09 -7.70 11.15
C SER A 11 6.39 -7.66 10.33
N ASN A 12 7.51 -8.13 10.89
CA ASN A 12 8.86 -7.96 10.35
C ASN A 12 9.19 -6.49 10.04
N GLY A 13 8.70 -5.58 10.86
CA GLY A 13 8.83 -4.13 10.72
C GLY A 13 8.03 -3.51 9.57
N THR A 14 7.06 -4.21 9.00
CA THR A 14 6.19 -3.65 7.94
C THR A 14 5.03 -2.83 8.49
N TYR A 15 4.73 -2.93 9.78
CA TYR A 15 3.66 -2.16 10.40
C TYR A 15 4.14 -0.78 10.83
N GLY A 16 3.47 0.25 10.31
CA GLY A 16 3.51 1.59 10.88
C GLY A 16 2.46 1.75 11.98
N TYR A 17 2.45 2.91 12.64
CA TYR A 17 1.55 3.19 13.77
C TYR A 17 0.06 2.89 13.52
N PRO A 18 -0.53 3.04 12.31
CA PRO A 18 -1.94 2.70 12.10
C PRO A 18 -2.19 1.20 12.21
N ARG A 19 -1.27 0.39 11.69
CA ARG A 19 -1.37 -1.08 11.76
C ARG A 19 -1.01 -1.60 13.13
N VAL A 20 -0.06 -0.97 13.82
CA VAL A 20 0.23 -1.27 15.24
C VAL A 20 -1.01 -1.01 16.10
N LYS A 21 -1.74 0.10 15.89
CA LYS A 21 -3.03 0.34 16.58
C LYS A 21 -4.03 -0.78 16.32
N ALA A 22 -4.18 -1.19 15.08
CA ALA A 22 -5.12 -2.25 14.70
C ALA A 22 -4.72 -3.60 15.34
N TYR A 23 -3.43 -3.93 15.37
CA TYR A 23 -2.90 -5.10 16.03
C TYR A 23 -3.22 -5.09 17.53
N ILE A 24 -2.91 -3.98 18.23
CA ILE A 24 -3.16 -3.87 19.67
C ILE A 24 -4.65 -3.99 20.00
N LEU A 25 -5.51 -3.40 19.17
CA LEU A 25 -6.96 -3.52 19.33
C LEU A 25 -7.44 -4.97 19.12
N ARG A 26 -6.88 -5.68 18.14
CA ARG A 26 -7.30 -7.05 17.79
C ARG A 26 -6.82 -8.08 18.81
N GLU A 27 -5.56 -8.01 19.20
CA GLU A 27 -4.94 -9.02 20.08
C GLU A 27 -5.23 -8.78 21.56
N TYR A 28 -5.35 -7.52 22.00
CA TYR A 28 -5.51 -7.17 23.42
C TYR A 28 -6.82 -6.43 23.73
N GLY A 29 -7.61 -6.06 22.73
CA GLY A 29 -8.85 -5.29 22.93
C GLY A 29 -8.63 -3.82 23.32
N TRP A 30 -7.37 -3.34 23.35
CA TRP A 30 -7.06 -2.02 23.89
C TRP A 30 -7.25 -0.91 22.86
N ARG A 31 -8.07 0.09 23.20
CA ARG A 31 -8.33 1.27 22.38
C ARG A 31 -7.35 2.39 22.70
N ILE A 32 -6.16 2.30 22.11
CA ILE A 32 -5.13 3.35 22.25
C ILE A 32 -5.27 4.38 21.12
N ASN A 33 -5.07 5.65 21.47
CA ASN A 33 -5.00 6.73 20.48
C ASN A 33 -3.80 6.54 19.54
N HIS A 34 -4.02 6.65 18.24
CA HIS A 34 -2.98 6.55 17.21
C HIS A 34 -1.84 7.56 17.40
N LYS A 35 -2.12 8.75 17.98
CA LYS A 35 -1.09 9.76 18.29
C LYS A 35 -0.11 9.28 19.37
N CYS A 36 -0.61 8.55 20.37
CA CYS A 36 0.24 7.99 21.42
C CYS A 36 1.20 6.94 20.83
N ILE A 37 0.65 6.01 20.04
CA ILE A 37 1.44 4.99 19.34
C ILE A 37 2.47 5.64 18.42
N TYR A 38 2.09 6.67 17.66
CA TYR A 38 3.02 7.40 16.80
C TYR A 38 4.19 8.01 17.59
N ARG A 39 3.90 8.69 18.71
CA ARG A 39 4.94 9.30 19.56
C ARG A 39 5.87 8.24 20.16
N LEU A 40 5.32 7.13 20.64
CA LEU A 40 6.10 6.02 21.18
C LEU A 40 6.98 5.37 20.11
N MET A 41 6.43 5.05 18.94
CA MET A 41 7.22 4.52 17.82
C MET A 41 8.35 5.47 17.44
N LYS A 42 8.10 6.79 17.41
CA LYS A 42 9.12 7.80 17.13
C LYS A 42 10.21 7.84 18.20
N LEU A 43 9.86 7.80 19.48
CA LEU A 43 10.81 7.75 20.59
C LEU A 43 11.70 6.50 20.54
N MET A 44 11.15 5.39 20.07
CA MET A 44 11.85 4.12 19.92
C MET A 44 12.57 3.98 18.57
N ASN A 45 12.56 5.02 17.74
CA ASN A 45 13.12 5.03 16.39
C ASN A 45 12.58 3.90 15.48
N LEU A 46 11.32 3.48 15.69
CA LEU A 46 10.65 2.46 14.90
C LEU A 46 9.91 3.08 13.72
N GLN A 47 10.24 2.64 12.51
CA GLN A 47 9.57 3.06 11.28
C GLN A 47 9.28 1.86 10.37
N ALA A 48 8.20 1.97 9.60
CA ALA A 48 7.75 0.88 8.75
C ALA A 48 8.66 0.72 7.52
N LYS A 49 9.17 -0.49 7.27
CA LYS A 49 10.13 -0.84 6.20
C LYS A 49 9.54 -0.86 4.77
N ILE A 50 8.33 -0.31 4.59
CA ILE A 50 7.41 -0.66 3.49
C ILE A 50 7.92 -0.23 2.10
N ARG A 51 8.80 0.76 1.98
CA ARG A 51 9.16 1.31 0.68
C ARG A 51 10.54 0.86 0.20
N ARG A 52 10.57 -0.25 -0.56
CA ARG A 52 11.63 -0.43 -1.56
C ARG A 52 11.50 0.72 -2.57
N LYS A 53 12.58 1.50 -2.75
CA LYS A 53 12.63 2.53 -3.78
C LYS A 53 12.45 1.84 -5.14
N LYS A 54 11.35 2.13 -5.85
CA LYS A 54 11.15 1.63 -7.21
C LYS A 54 12.32 2.12 -8.06
N GLN A 55 12.98 1.21 -8.78
CA GLN A 55 14.02 1.64 -9.71
C GLN A 55 13.42 2.64 -10.70
N ALA A 56 14.13 3.75 -10.92
CA ALA A 56 13.70 4.74 -11.89
C ALA A 56 13.64 4.06 -13.27
N TYR A 57 12.50 4.22 -13.96
CA TYR A 57 12.38 3.74 -15.33
C TYR A 57 13.42 4.45 -16.20
N ARG A 58 14.40 3.70 -16.70
CA ARG A 58 15.33 4.18 -17.72
C ARG A 58 14.62 4.01 -19.07
N LYS A 59 14.26 5.12 -19.71
CA LYS A 59 13.85 5.08 -21.13
C LYS A 59 15.01 4.50 -21.92
N GLY A 60 14.77 3.43 -22.68
CA GLY A 60 15.71 2.98 -23.71
C GLY A 60 15.90 4.08 -24.76
N SER A 61 16.97 3.98 -25.56
CA SER A 61 17.31 4.93 -26.62
C SER A 61 16.23 5.09 -27.69
N GLU A 62 15.28 4.16 -27.77
CA GLU A 62 14.26 4.16 -28.81
C GLU A 62 12.85 4.25 -28.24
N ARG A 63 12.18 5.37 -28.53
CA ARG A 63 10.71 5.37 -28.63
C ARG A 63 10.36 4.61 -29.91
N MET A 64 10.33 3.28 -29.83
CA MET A 64 9.78 2.46 -30.92
C MET A 64 8.30 2.85 -31.08
N LYS A 65 8.02 3.73 -32.04
CA LYS A 65 6.65 4.04 -32.47
C LYS A 65 6.18 2.85 -33.29
N VAL A 66 5.51 1.90 -32.64
CA VAL A 66 4.86 0.81 -33.35
C VAL A 66 3.68 1.40 -34.14
N PRO A 67 3.54 1.10 -35.44
CA PRO A 67 2.41 1.58 -36.22
C PRO A 67 1.09 1.05 -35.63
N ASN A 68 0.07 1.90 -35.62
CA ASN A 68 -1.27 1.53 -35.16
C ASN A 68 -1.95 0.63 -36.20
N VAL A 69 -1.71 -0.68 -36.12
CA VAL A 69 -2.26 -1.67 -37.07
C VAL A 69 -3.80 -1.73 -37.00
N LEU A 70 -4.38 -1.40 -35.84
CA LEU A 70 -5.82 -1.54 -35.58
C LEU A 70 -6.66 -0.34 -36.02
N ASN A 71 -6.05 0.80 -36.38
CA ASN A 71 -6.73 2.02 -36.88
C ASN A 71 -8.07 2.36 -36.21
N ARG A 72 -8.23 2.05 -34.91
CA ARG A 72 -9.48 2.20 -34.16
C ARG A 72 -10.71 1.52 -34.81
N GLN A 73 -10.53 0.43 -35.55
CA GLN A 73 -11.60 -0.46 -35.99
C GLN A 73 -12.13 -1.30 -34.82
N PHE A 74 -12.61 -0.64 -33.78
CA PHE A 74 -13.29 -1.28 -32.68
C PHE A 74 -14.76 -1.43 -33.08
N THR A 75 -15.16 -2.64 -33.47
CA THR A 75 -16.57 -2.98 -33.58
C THR A 75 -17.15 -3.11 -32.18
N GLN A 76 -17.67 -2.01 -31.65
CA GLN A 76 -18.43 -2.04 -30.41
C GLN A 76 -19.74 -2.81 -30.67
N ARG A 77 -19.84 -4.03 -30.13
CA ARG A 77 -21.11 -4.75 -30.10
C ARG A 77 -22.02 -4.00 -29.14
N VAL A 78 -22.86 -3.10 -29.67
CA VAL A 78 -23.84 -2.34 -28.89
C VAL A 78 -24.87 -3.34 -28.34
N ASN A 79 -24.69 -3.75 -27.08
CA ASN A 79 -25.79 -4.37 -26.34
C ASN A 79 -26.82 -3.28 -26.07
N ARG A 80 -27.83 -3.19 -26.94
CA ARG A 80 -29.02 -2.39 -26.69
C ARG A 80 -29.64 -2.96 -25.41
N MET A 81 -29.63 -2.18 -24.33
CA MET A 81 -30.35 -2.53 -23.11
C MET A 81 -31.82 -2.79 -23.50
N ARG A 82 -32.34 -3.98 -23.12
CA ARG A 82 -33.78 -4.23 -23.16
C ARG A 82 -34.42 -3.27 -22.16
N ASN A 83 -35.24 -2.34 -22.65
CA ASN A 83 -36.14 -1.59 -21.79
C ASN A 83 -37.22 -2.55 -21.26
N GLY A 84 -37.71 -2.21 -20.06
CA GLY A 84 -38.60 -3.02 -19.21
C GLY A 84 -39.95 -3.38 -19.80
#